data_AF-A0AA35AKR6-F1
#
_entry.id   AF-A0AA35AKR6-F1
#
_cell.length_a   1.000
_cell.length_b   1.000
_cell.length_c   1.000
_cell.angle_alpha   90.00
_cell.angle_beta   90.00
_cell.angle_gamma   90.00
#
_symmetry.space_group_name_H-M   'P 1'
#
loop_
_entity.id
_entity.type
_entity.pdbx_description
1 polymer ?
#
loop_
_entity_poly.entity_id
_entity_poly.type
_entity_poly.pdbx_seq_one_letter_code
_entity_poly.pdbx_strand_id
1 'polypeptide(L)'
;MRSCSSTNTPLPKPVCAPADPSSLNYHSPIFCEDFIVSDTLSGTTHPDDNDDHPWWGLPCTVTPCFGARLVQEGNRLHYLADRAGIRGLFSDADAYHLDQAFPLLMKQLELMLTSGELNPRHQHTVTLYAKGLTCKADTLGSGGYVYLAVYPTPETKK
;
A
#
# COMPACT_ATOMS: atom_id res chain seq x y z
N MET A 1 41.29 -21.09 -11.88
CA MET A 1 41.04 -19.67 -11.53
C MET A 1 40.03 -19.10 -12.52
N ARG A 2 39.08 -18.31 -12.01
CA ARG A 2 37.82 -17.86 -12.63
C ARG A 2 38.03 -16.93 -13.84
N SER A 3 37.05 -16.84 -14.74
CA SER A 3 36.18 -15.65 -14.80
C SER A 3 34.93 -15.94 -15.64
N CYS A 4 33.75 -15.84 -15.01
CA CYS A 4 32.47 -15.78 -15.70
C CYS A 4 32.17 -14.31 -15.96
N SER A 5 32.07 -13.94 -17.24
CA SER A 5 31.70 -12.59 -17.67
C SER A 5 30.19 -12.38 -17.44
N SER A 6 29.83 -11.61 -16.42
CA SER A 6 28.45 -11.18 -16.19
C SER A 6 28.25 -9.82 -16.86
N THR A 7 27.58 -9.82 -18.02
CA THR A 7 27.09 -8.60 -18.67
C THR A 7 25.95 -8.01 -17.86
N ASN A 8 26.22 -6.91 -17.16
CA ASN A 8 25.19 -6.05 -16.56
C ASN A 8 24.45 -5.30 -17.67
N THR A 9 23.30 -5.82 -18.11
CA THR A 9 22.34 -5.08 -18.92
C THR A 9 21.39 -4.34 -17.97
N PRO A 10 21.26 -3.01 -18.03
CA PRO A 10 20.26 -2.29 -17.24
C PRO A 10 18.86 -2.76 -17.65
N LEU A 11 18.04 -3.14 -16.68
CA LEU A 11 16.63 -3.43 -16.89
C LEU A 11 15.95 -2.18 -17.50
N PRO A 12 15.13 -2.31 -18.57
CA PRO A 12 14.48 -1.14 -19.16
C PRO A 12 13.60 -0.46 -18.12
N LYS A 13 13.79 0.87 -17.97
CA LYS A 13 12.92 1.72 -17.15
C LYS A 13 11.47 1.53 -17.62
N PRO A 14 10.49 1.32 -16.73
CA PRO A 14 9.12 1.13 -17.14
C PRO A 14 8.57 2.45 -17.71
N VAL A 15 8.38 2.45 -19.03
CA VAL A 15 7.56 3.45 -19.72
C VAL A 15 6.13 3.20 -19.28
N CYS A 16 5.48 4.24 -18.76
CA CYS A 16 4.05 4.26 -18.44
C CYS A 16 3.25 3.74 -19.64
N ALA A 17 2.77 2.50 -19.57
CA ALA A 17 1.75 2.03 -20.51
C ALA A 17 0.44 2.76 -20.17
N PRO A 18 -0.30 3.26 -21.17
CA PRO A 18 -1.59 3.89 -20.92
C PRO A 18 -2.56 2.86 -20.37
N ALA A 19 -2.98 3.05 -19.12
CA ALA A 19 -3.94 2.19 -18.46
C ALA A 19 -5.36 2.37 -19.04
N ASP A 20 -6.14 1.29 -19.01
CA ASP A 20 -7.57 1.20 -19.32
C ASP A 20 -8.35 2.39 -18.69
N PRO A 21 -9.33 3.04 -19.33
CA PRO A 21 -9.99 4.24 -18.81
C PRO A 21 -10.67 4.07 -17.43
N SER A 22 -10.91 2.84 -16.98
CA SER A 22 -11.40 2.53 -15.62
C SER A 22 -10.33 2.64 -14.51
N SER A 23 -9.06 2.80 -14.87
CA SER A 23 -7.89 2.86 -13.98
C SER A 23 -7.54 4.28 -13.52
N LEU A 24 -8.16 5.30 -14.12
CA LEU A 24 -7.83 6.71 -13.87
C LEU A 24 -8.17 7.17 -12.44
N ASN A 25 -9.06 6.47 -11.74
CA ASN A 25 -9.39 6.77 -10.34
C ASN A 25 -8.37 6.21 -9.33
N TYR A 26 -7.45 5.35 -9.78
CA TYR A 26 -6.37 4.78 -8.96
C TYR A 26 -5.01 5.14 -9.56
N HIS A 27 -4.90 6.35 -10.14
CA HIS A 27 -3.65 6.82 -10.72
C HIS A 27 -2.50 6.64 -9.71
N SER A 28 -1.45 5.98 -10.18
CA SER A 28 -0.39 5.33 -9.42
C SER A 28 0.07 6.10 -8.18
N PRO A 29 -0.12 5.53 -6.98
CA PRO A 29 0.11 6.29 -5.75
C PRO A 29 1.56 6.31 -5.23
N ILE A 30 2.49 5.51 -5.78
CA ILE A 30 3.71 5.17 -5.01
C ILE A 30 5.03 5.71 -5.60
N PHE A 31 5.05 6.23 -6.83
CA PHE A 31 6.31 6.68 -7.46
C PHE A 31 6.23 8.04 -8.17
N CYS A 32 5.68 9.05 -7.51
CA CYS A 32 6.32 10.36 -7.68
C CYS A 32 7.65 10.27 -6.88
N GLU A 33 8.79 10.59 -7.49
CA GLU A 33 10.13 10.43 -6.88
C GLU A 33 10.25 11.09 -5.48
N ASP A 34 9.34 11.99 -5.12
CA ASP A 34 9.27 12.65 -3.83
C ASP A 34 8.95 11.71 -2.65
N PHE A 35 8.25 10.59 -2.88
CA PHE A 35 7.80 9.71 -1.80
C PHE A 35 8.89 8.74 -1.33
N ILE A 36 9.81 8.34 -2.22
CA ILE A 36 10.90 7.40 -1.89
C ILE A 36 12.07 8.08 -1.16
N VAL A 37 12.23 9.40 -1.32
CA VAL A 37 13.37 10.14 -0.75
C VAL A 37 13.07 10.71 0.64
N SER A 38 11.80 10.92 1.00
CA SER A 38 11.42 11.71 2.18
C SER A 38 11.81 11.09 3.52
N ASP A 39 12.02 9.77 3.62
CA ASP A 39 12.31 9.10 4.89
C ASP A 39 13.81 8.84 5.17
N THR A 40 14.71 9.52 4.47
CA THR A 40 16.16 9.41 4.76
C THR A 40 16.59 10.18 6.04
N LEU A 41 15.68 10.82 6.78
CA LEU A 41 16.05 11.70 7.91
C LEU A 41 15.19 11.63 9.18
N SER A 42 14.57 10.50 9.53
CA SER A 42 14.17 10.29 10.93
C SER A 42 14.76 9.00 11.49
N GLY A 43 15.86 9.17 12.21
CA GLY A 43 16.56 8.10 12.89
C GLY A 43 15.71 7.46 14.00
N THR A 44 15.83 6.14 14.10
CA THR A 44 15.73 5.33 15.31
C THR A 44 15.05 5.93 16.56
N THR A 45 13.97 5.25 16.98
CA THR A 45 13.43 5.10 18.35
C THR A 45 12.21 5.98 18.67
N HIS A 46 11.16 5.32 19.20
CA HIS A 46 9.98 5.85 19.91
C HIS A 46 8.70 6.05 19.06
N PRO A 47 7.48 5.79 19.59
CA PRO A 47 6.23 6.14 18.89
C PRO A 47 6.22 7.65 18.66
N ASP A 48 6.17 8.04 17.39
CA ASP A 48 5.87 9.40 16.97
C ASP A 48 4.42 9.70 17.33
N ASP A 49 4.20 10.17 18.56
CA ASP A 49 3.06 11.03 18.92
C ASP A 49 3.32 12.45 18.40
N ASN A 50 3.74 12.58 17.14
CA ASN A 50 3.90 13.88 16.49
C ASN A 50 2.57 14.24 15.84
N ASP A 51 1.76 15.05 16.52
CA ASP A 51 0.43 15.50 16.09
C ASP A 51 0.43 16.22 14.72
N ASP A 52 1.59 16.64 14.23
CA ASP A 52 1.74 17.34 12.95
C ASP A 52 1.72 16.40 11.72
N HIS A 53 2.01 15.10 11.89
CA HIS A 53 1.98 14.11 10.80
C HIS A 53 1.43 12.75 11.28
N PRO A 54 0.11 12.64 11.54
CA PRO A 54 -0.49 11.40 12.02
C PRO A 54 -0.39 10.28 10.98
N TRP A 55 -0.09 9.06 11.43
CA TRP A 55 -0.18 7.87 10.60
C TRP A 55 -1.63 7.63 10.16
N TRP A 56 -1.88 7.71 8.85
CA TRP A 56 -3.23 7.60 8.30
C TRP A 56 -3.75 6.16 8.20
N GLY A 57 -2.87 5.18 8.04
CA GLY A 57 -3.24 3.79 7.81
C GLY A 57 -3.65 3.03 9.08
N LEU A 58 -3.90 1.74 8.91
CA LEU A 58 -4.01 0.84 10.06
C LEU A 58 -2.67 0.75 10.80
N PRO A 59 -2.66 0.65 12.14
CA PRO A 59 -1.45 0.36 12.88
C PRO A 59 -0.80 -0.93 12.35
N CYS A 60 0.48 -0.83 11.98
CA CYS A 60 1.26 -1.95 11.49
C CYS A 60 2.56 -2.06 12.29
N THR A 61 2.99 -3.28 12.62
CA THR A 61 4.28 -3.55 13.26
C THR A 61 5.35 -4.03 12.27
N VAL A 62 4.97 -4.29 11.02
CA VAL A 62 5.87 -4.72 9.95
C VAL A 62 6.50 -3.51 9.26
N THR A 63 7.76 -3.66 8.88
CA THR A 63 8.52 -2.69 8.08
C THR A 63 9.26 -3.44 6.97
N PRO A 64 9.15 -3.02 5.69
CA PRO A 64 8.42 -1.84 5.21
C PRO A 64 6.89 -2.02 5.24
N CYS A 65 6.16 -0.91 5.35
CA CYS A 65 4.69 -0.92 5.30
C CYS A 65 4.13 0.37 4.69
N PHE A 66 3.20 0.21 3.76
CA PHE A 66 2.36 1.26 3.21
C PHE A 66 1.03 1.31 3.97
N GLY A 67 0.60 2.49 4.37
CA GLY A 67 -0.68 2.71 5.03
C GLY A 67 -1.46 3.83 4.37
N ALA A 68 -2.78 3.70 4.35
CA ALA A 68 -3.65 4.71 3.77
C ALA A 68 -5.01 4.76 4.47
N ARG A 69 -5.63 5.94 4.49
CA ARG A 69 -7.03 6.15 4.86
C ARG A 69 -7.85 6.48 3.63
N LEU A 70 -8.58 5.50 3.13
CA LEU A 70 -9.46 5.64 1.99
C LEU A 70 -10.77 6.31 2.40
N VAL A 71 -11.31 7.17 1.54
CA VAL A 71 -12.65 7.73 1.70
C VAL A 71 -13.67 6.77 1.11
N GLN A 72 -14.68 6.43 1.91
CA GLN A 72 -15.75 5.56 1.49
C GLN A 72 -16.99 6.38 1.09
N GLU A 73 -17.46 6.19 -0.14
CA GLU A 73 -18.70 6.78 -0.65
C GLU A 73 -19.64 5.66 -1.11
N GLY A 74 -20.62 5.32 -0.26
CA GLY A 74 -21.42 4.11 -0.47
C GLY A 74 -20.51 2.88 -0.45
N ASN A 75 -20.42 2.14 -1.56
CA ASN A 75 -19.54 0.98 -1.69
C ASN A 75 -18.26 1.28 -2.51
N ARG A 76 -18.03 2.56 -2.86
CA ARG A 76 -16.86 2.99 -3.61
C ARG A 76 -15.78 3.50 -2.67
N LEU A 77 -14.53 3.26 -3.04
CA LEU A 77 -13.37 3.68 -2.28
C LEU A 77 -12.51 4.63 -3.10
N HIS A 78 -12.23 5.78 -2.50
CA HIS A 78 -11.40 6.83 -3.07
C HIS A 78 -10.06 6.87 -2.33
N TYR A 79 -8.99 6.74 -3.10
CA TYR A 79 -7.64 6.91 -2.58
C TYR A 79 -7.24 8.39 -2.57
N LEU A 80 -6.58 8.80 -1.49
CA LEU A 80 -6.09 10.16 -1.28
C LEU A 80 -4.61 10.09 -0.86
N ALA A 81 -3.72 10.65 -1.69
CA ALA A 81 -2.28 10.59 -1.47
C ALA A 81 -1.83 11.36 -0.22
N ASP A 82 -2.51 12.46 0.11
CA ASP A 82 -2.32 13.24 1.34
C ASP A 82 -2.79 12.48 2.61
N ARG A 83 -3.48 11.35 2.43
CA ARG A 83 -3.93 10.45 3.51
C ARG A 83 -3.26 9.08 3.42
N ALA A 84 -2.04 9.04 2.91
CA ALA A 84 -1.22 7.84 2.82
C ALA A 84 0.21 8.10 3.32
N GLY A 85 0.88 7.03 3.71
CA GLY A 85 2.22 7.03 4.29
C GLY A 85 2.92 5.71 3.98
N ILE A 86 4.25 5.72 3.84
CA ILE A 86 5.06 4.51 3.96
C ILE A 86 5.94 4.68 5.18
N ARG A 87 6.19 3.58 5.87
CA ARG A 87 7.28 3.49 6.85
C ARG A 87 8.33 2.53 6.34
N GLY A 88 9.58 2.93 6.42
CA GLY A 88 10.72 2.18 5.90
C GLY A 88 10.75 2.16 4.37
N LEU A 89 11.62 1.32 3.82
CA LEU A 89 11.88 1.30 2.38
C LEU A 89 11.45 -0.05 1.78
N PHE A 90 10.53 0.01 0.81
CA PHE A 90 10.21 -1.15 -0.02
C PHE A 90 11.37 -1.45 -0.98
N SER A 91 11.61 -2.73 -1.26
CA SER A 91 12.49 -3.10 -2.37
C SER A 91 11.84 -2.70 -3.70
N ASP A 92 12.65 -2.48 -4.75
CA ASP A 92 12.12 -2.16 -6.09
C ASP A 92 11.09 -3.19 -6.57
N ALA A 93 11.31 -4.47 -6.24
CA ALA A 93 10.40 -5.56 -6.58
C ALA A 93 9.07 -5.46 -5.80
N ASP A 94 9.12 -5.24 -4.49
CA ASP A 94 7.91 -5.13 -3.67
C ASP A 94 7.12 -3.85 -3.97
N ALA A 95 7.81 -2.76 -4.27
CA ALA A 95 7.18 -1.51 -4.65
C ALA A 95 6.49 -1.63 -6.03
N TYR A 96 7.11 -2.32 -6.98
CA TYR A 96 6.45 -2.69 -8.23
C TYR A 96 5.24 -3.61 -8.02
N HIS A 97 5.34 -4.58 -7.11
CA HIS A 97 4.21 -5.42 -6.74
C HIS A 97 3.09 -4.63 -6.06
N LEU A 98 3.43 -3.61 -5.28
CA LEU A 98 2.46 -2.75 -4.62
C LEU A 98 1.64 -1.96 -5.65
N ASP A 99 2.29 -1.38 -6.66
CA ASP A 99 1.62 -0.70 -7.78
C ASP A 99 0.63 -1.63 -8.51
N GLN A 100 1.03 -2.87 -8.75
CA GLN A 100 0.17 -3.86 -9.41
C GLN A 100 -0.96 -4.35 -8.52
N ALA A 101 -0.69 -4.53 -7.22
CA ALA A 101 -1.64 -5.07 -6.26
C ALA A 101 -2.68 -4.03 -5.86
N PHE A 102 -2.31 -2.75 -5.77
CA PHE A 102 -3.17 -1.73 -5.18
C PHE A 102 -4.54 -1.61 -5.88
N PRO A 103 -4.65 -1.54 -7.22
CA PRO A 103 -5.95 -1.52 -7.88
C PRO A 103 -6.77 -2.81 -7.67
N LEU A 104 -6.11 -3.96 -7.50
CA LEU A 104 -6.77 -5.24 -7.22
C LEU A 104 -7.33 -5.25 -5.79
N LEU A 105 -6.54 -4.76 -4.83
CA LEU A 105 -6.95 -4.61 -3.44
C LEU A 105 -8.12 -3.64 -3.31
N MET A 106 -8.07 -2.48 -3.98
CA MET A 106 -9.16 -1.50 -3.98
C MET A 106 -10.47 -2.13 -4.45
N LYS A 107 -10.47 -2.79 -5.61
CA LYS A 107 -11.65 -3.47 -6.16
C LYS A 107 -12.18 -4.56 -5.22
N GLN A 108 -11.29 -5.35 -4.62
CA GLN A 108 -11.69 -6.40 -3.69
C GLN A 108 -12.36 -5.82 -2.44
N LEU A 109 -11.85 -4.70 -1.90
CA LEU A 109 -12.44 -4.04 -0.75
C LEU A 109 -13.82 -3.43 -1.05
N GLU A 110 -14.02 -2.86 -2.25
CA GLU A 110 -15.34 -2.40 -2.71
C GLU A 110 -16.35 -3.55 -2.83
N LEU A 111 -15.90 -4.73 -3.28
CA LEU A 111 -16.72 -5.94 -3.30
C LEU A 111 -17.06 -6.40 -1.87
N MET A 112 -16.11 -6.33 -0.94
CA MET A 112 -16.35 -6.68 0.47
C MET A 112 -17.29 -5.71 1.20
N LEU A 113 -17.26 -4.42 0.82
CA LEU A 113 -18.27 -3.45 1.24
C LEU A 113 -19.66 -3.82 0.71
N THR A 114 -19.72 -4.25 -0.54
CA THR A 114 -20.97 -4.65 -1.20
C THR A 114 -21.54 -5.94 -0.62
N SER A 115 -20.70 -6.92 -0.29
CA SER A 115 -21.11 -8.18 0.35
C SER A 115 -21.46 -8.00 1.83
N GLY A 116 -20.99 -6.92 2.47
CA GLY A 116 -21.15 -6.66 3.89
C GLY A 116 -20.11 -7.35 4.77
N GLU A 117 -19.13 -8.04 4.19
CA GLU A 117 -17.98 -8.60 4.91
C GLU A 117 -17.14 -7.48 5.55
N LEU A 118 -16.98 -6.37 4.83
CA LEU A 118 -16.47 -5.12 5.39
C LEU A 118 -17.64 -4.21 5.69
N ASN A 119 -17.89 -3.92 6.97
CA ASN A 119 -19.07 -3.16 7.39
C ASN A 119 -18.67 -1.76 7.88
N PRO A 120 -19.21 -0.68 7.31
CA PRO A 120 -18.84 0.70 7.69
C PRO A 120 -19.08 1.05 9.17
N ARG A 121 -19.99 0.33 9.84
CA ARG A 121 -20.41 0.59 11.22
C ARG A 121 -19.84 -0.41 12.23
N HIS A 122 -19.15 -1.44 11.77
CA HIS A 122 -18.59 -2.47 12.66
C HIS A 122 -17.11 -2.62 12.38
N GLN A 123 -16.33 -2.56 13.46
CA GLN A 123 -14.91 -2.84 13.38
C GLN A 123 -14.71 -4.32 13.06
N HIS A 124 -14.03 -4.58 11.95
CA HIS A 124 -13.66 -5.93 11.53
C HIS A 124 -12.48 -5.85 10.56
N THR A 125 -11.34 -6.40 10.99
CA THR A 125 -10.15 -6.41 10.16
C THR A 125 -10.18 -7.59 9.20
N VAL A 126 -10.17 -7.31 7.91
CA VAL A 126 -10.01 -8.31 6.85
C VAL A 126 -8.56 -8.37 6.40
N THR A 127 -8.15 -9.54 5.90
CA THR A 127 -6.80 -9.76 5.36
C THR A 127 -6.89 -10.27 3.93
N LEU A 128 -6.22 -9.57 3.02
CA LEU A 128 -6.14 -9.89 1.59
C LEU A 128 -4.69 -10.18 1.22
N TYR A 129 -4.50 -11.01 0.20
CA TYR A 129 -3.18 -11.33 -0.35
C TYR A 129 -3.17 -11.06 -1.85
N ALA A 130 -2.18 -10.32 -2.31
CA ALA A 130 -2.00 -10.03 -3.73
C ALA A 130 -0.53 -9.79 -4.03
N LYS A 131 0.01 -10.41 -5.08
CA LYS A 131 1.38 -10.17 -5.57
C LYS A 131 2.48 -10.31 -4.51
N GLY A 132 2.35 -11.29 -3.61
CA GLY A 132 3.31 -11.47 -2.52
C GLY A 132 3.17 -10.46 -1.37
N LEU A 133 2.18 -9.57 -1.42
CA LEU A 133 1.88 -8.61 -0.37
C LEU A 133 0.68 -9.06 0.47
N THR A 134 0.73 -8.73 1.75
CA THR A 134 -0.39 -8.84 2.68
C THR A 134 -1.01 -7.47 2.85
N CYS A 135 -2.33 -7.37 2.72
CA CYS A 135 -3.12 -6.16 2.95
C CYS A 135 -4.11 -6.41 4.08
N LYS A 136 -4.00 -5.63 5.15
CA LYS A 136 -5.02 -5.55 6.19
C LYS A 136 -5.89 -4.33 5.95
N ALA A 137 -7.19 -4.49 6.10
CA ALA A 137 -8.16 -3.41 5.95
C ALA A 137 -9.22 -3.47 7.05
N ASP A 138 -9.66 -2.32 7.54
CA ASP A 138 -10.73 -2.21 8.55
C ASP A 138 -11.43 -0.85 8.40
N THR A 139 -12.74 -0.81 8.68
CA THR A 139 -13.50 0.45 8.70
C THR A 139 -13.35 1.19 10.03
N LEU A 140 -12.96 0.47 11.08
CA LEU A 140 -12.96 0.89 12.48
C LEU A 140 -14.32 1.46 12.94
N GLY A 141 -15.42 1.06 12.28
CA GLY A 141 -16.75 1.59 12.54
C GLY A 141 -16.90 3.10 12.24
N SER A 142 -16.03 3.67 11.41
CA SER A 142 -15.97 5.11 11.15
C SER A 142 -17.16 5.68 10.37
N GLY A 143 -17.91 4.83 9.66
CA GLY A 143 -19.05 5.25 8.83
C GLY A 143 -18.68 5.99 7.54
N GLY A 144 -17.39 6.13 7.21
CA GLY A 144 -16.94 6.87 6.03
C GLY A 144 -15.49 6.65 5.61
N TYR A 145 -14.74 5.81 6.31
CA TYR A 145 -13.33 5.53 5.98
C TYR A 145 -13.02 4.04 6.04
N VAL A 146 -12.04 3.64 5.21
CA VAL A 146 -11.37 2.35 5.29
C VAL A 146 -9.88 2.59 5.51
N TYR A 147 -9.35 2.02 6.58
CA TYR A 147 -7.95 2.12 6.95
C TYR A 147 -7.21 0.90 6.41
N LEU A 148 -6.03 1.12 5.81
CA LEU A 148 -5.23 0.09 5.17
C LEU A 148 -3.83 0.01 5.78
N ALA A 149 -3.30 -1.21 5.79
CA ALA A 149 -1.87 -1.48 5.95
C ALA A 149 -1.46 -2.59 4.97
N VAL A 150 -0.53 -2.29 4.07
CA VAL A 150 0.02 -3.21 3.08
C VAL A 150 1.51 -3.40 3.33
N TYR A 151 1.96 -4.64 3.37
CA TYR A 151 3.36 -4.99 3.65
C TYR A 151 3.74 -6.31 2.96
N PRO A 152 5.04 -6.59 2.73
CA PRO A 152 5.46 -7.84 2.12
C PRO A 152 5.03 -9.04 2.97
N THR A 153 4.47 -10.08 2.34
CA THR A 153 4.11 -11.32 3.02
C THR A 153 5.40 -12.01 3.45
N PRO A 154 5.59 -12.32 4.75
CA PRO A 154 6.78 -13.04 5.18
C PRO A 154 6.85 -14.39 4.48
N GLU A 155 7.95 -14.68 3.78
CA GLU A 155 8.17 -16.03 3.28
C GLU A 155 8.39 -16.96 4.47
N THR A 156 7.43 -17.84 4.74
CA THR A 156 7.64 -18.94 5.66
C THR A 156 8.67 -19.86 5.03
N LYS A 157 9.93 -19.77 5.47
CA LYS A 157 10.93 -20.81 5.17
C LYS A 157 10.36 -22.14 5.66
N LYS A 158 10.07 -23.03 4.71
CA LYS A 158 9.67 -24.41 4.97
C LYS A 158 10.89 -25.27 5.27
#